data_AF-A0A931TAR7-F1
#
_entry.id   AF-A0A931TAR7-F1
#
_cell.length_a   1.000
_cell.length_b   1.000
_cell.length_c   1.000
_cell.angle_alpha   90.00
_cell.angle_beta   90.00
_cell.angle_gamma   90.00
#
_symmetry.space_group_name_H-M   'P 1'
#
loop_
_entity.id
_entity.type
_entity.pdbx_description
1 polymer ?
#
loop_
_entity_poly.entity_id
_entity_poly.type
_entity_poly.pdbx_seq_one_letter_code
_entity_poly.pdbx_strand_id
1 'polypeptide(L)'
;MHRFLGISILAGLGLVLIAGPAAAKQCPKLVAQVNAQVGNRFDATAANARQTAAQAEQLHKAGKHADSEKLATETLEALGKKKM
;
A
#
# COMPACT_ATOMS: atom_id res chain seq x y z
N MET A 1 -22.83 2.32 44.70
CA MET A 1 -23.14 3.73 44.40
C MET A 1 -22.04 4.56 45.03
N HIS A 2 -21.32 5.34 44.23
CA HIS A 2 -20.69 6.63 44.56
C HIS A 2 -19.72 7.00 43.41
N ARG A 3 -20.20 7.93 42.58
CA ARG A 3 -19.45 9.03 41.93
C ARG A 3 -18.70 8.71 40.63
N PHE A 4 -19.45 8.85 39.53
CA PHE A 4 -18.90 9.38 38.28
C PHE A 4 -18.28 10.76 38.52
N LEU A 5 -16.97 10.91 38.33
CA LEU A 5 -16.34 12.15 37.88
C LEU A 5 -14.87 11.90 37.49
N GLY A 6 -14.52 12.20 36.24
CA GLY A 6 -13.12 12.20 35.79
C GLY A 6 -12.94 12.02 34.29
N ILE A 7 -13.42 12.98 33.48
CA ILE A 7 -12.95 13.14 32.10
C ILE A 7 -11.53 13.71 32.18
N SER A 8 -10.54 12.95 31.71
CA SER A 8 -9.21 13.46 31.36
C SER A 8 -8.76 12.81 30.05
N ILE A 9 -9.22 13.41 28.94
CA ILE A 9 -8.40 13.90 27.81
C ILE A 9 -7.15 13.08 27.47
N LEU A 10 -7.25 12.37 26.34
CA LEU A 10 -6.25 12.34 25.25
C LEU A 10 -4.79 12.02 25.64
N ALA A 11 -4.47 10.74 25.79
CA ALA A 11 -3.13 10.23 25.49
C ALA A 11 -3.07 9.77 24.01
N GLY A 12 -3.31 10.72 23.10
CA GLY A 12 -3.02 10.55 21.69
C GLY A 12 -1.56 10.88 21.45
N LEU A 13 -0.74 9.88 21.16
CA LEU A 13 0.56 10.08 20.50
C LEU A 13 0.81 8.90 19.55
N GLY A 14 -0.07 8.75 18.56
CA GLY A 14 0.30 8.01 17.36
C GLY A 14 1.41 8.78 16.68
N LEU A 15 2.59 8.16 16.50
CA LEU A 15 3.60 8.67 15.58
C LEU A 15 3.00 8.66 14.17
N VAL A 16 2.37 9.77 13.80
CA VAL A 16 2.11 10.09 12.40
C VAL A 16 3.48 10.39 11.83
N LEU A 17 4.12 9.36 11.28
CA LEU A 17 5.28 9.55 10.42
C LEU A 17 4.83 10.52 9.32
N ILE A 18 5.35 11.74 9.39
CA ILE A 18 5.12 12.76 8.37
C ILE A 18 5.94 12.30 7.16
N ALA A 19 5.37 11.35 6.42
CA ALA A 19 5.81 11.03 5.08
C ALA A 19 5.74 12.35 4.29
N GLY A 20 6.90 12.94 3.99
CA GLY A 20 6.96 14.19 3.25
C GLY A 20 6.21 14.08 1.91
N PRO A 21 5.87 15.21 1.24
CA PRO A 21 5.10 15.21 -0.01
C PRO A 21 5.65 14.28 -1.10
N ALA A 22 6.94 13.97 -1.05
CA ALA A 22 7.62 13.03 -1.94
C ALA A 22 7.20 11.56 -1.75
N ALA A 23 6.97 11.11 -0.52
CA ALA A 23 6.60 9.71 -0.23
C ALA A 23 5.12 9.41 -0.58
N ALA A 24 4.24 10.42 -0.52
CA ALA A 24 2.81 10.25 -0.83
C ALA A 24 2.53 9.84 -2.30
N LYS A 25 3.49 10.09 -3.21
CA LYS A 25 3.33 9.79 -4.66
C LYS A 25 3.90 8.43 -5.08
N GLN A 26 4.62 7.72 -4.19
CA GLN A 26 5.34 6.50 -4.56
C GLN A 26 4.39 5.30 -4.78
N CYS A 27 3.45 5.06 -3.86
CA CYS A 27 2.53 3.91 -3.97
C CYS A 27 1.67 3.96 -5.25
N PRO A 28 1.02 5.09 -5.61
CA PRO A 28 0.25 5.17 -6.87
C PRO A 28 1.11 4.89 -8.11
N LYS A 29 2.36 5.35 -8.11
CA LYS A 29 3.31 5.09 -9.21
C LYS A 29 3.65 3.61 -9.34
N LEU A 30 3.95 2.94 -8.23
CA LEU A 30 4.28 1.50 -8.24
C LEU A 30 3.09 0.64 -8.68
N VAL A 31 1.88 0.94 -8.21
CA VAL A 31 0.65 0.26 -8.66
C VAL A 31 0.46 0.42 -10.17
N ALA A 32 0.64 1.64 -10.70
CA ALA A 32 0.57 1.87 -12.14
C ALA A 32 1.64 1.09 -12.92
N GLN A 33 2.86 1.00 -12.39
CA GLN A 33 3.94 0.21 -12.99
C GLN A 33 3.61 -1.29 -13.03
N VAL A 34 3.01 -1.86 -11.98
CA VAL A 34 2.59 -3.27 -11.98
C VAL A 34 1.61 -3.52 -13.13
N ASN A 35 0.59 -2.67 -13.25
CA ASN A 35 -0.41 -2.78 -14.31
C ASN A 35 0.20 -2.60 -15.71
N ALA A 36 1.12 -1.64 -15.87
CA ALA A 36 1.82 -1.41 -17.13
C ALA A 36 2.71 -2.60 -17.52
N GLN A 37 3.42 -3.20 -16.56
CA GLN A 37 4.33 -4.33 -16.78
C GLN A 37 3.59 -5.58 -17.29
N VAL A 38 2.34 -5.78 -16.86
CA VAL A 38 1.51 -6.89 -17.37
C VAL A 38 0.70 -6.51 -18.61
N GLY A 39 0.45 -5.22 -18.84
CA GLY A 39 -0.20 -4.71 -20.03
C GLY A 39 -1.48 -5.48 -20.39
N ASN A 40 -1.57 -5.92 -21.64
CA ASN A 40 -2.70 -6.69 -22.17
C ASN A 40 -2.50 -8.22 -22.06
N ARG A 41 -1.63 -8.70 -21.16
CA ARG A 41 -1.47 -10.14 -20.96
C ARG A 41 -2.70 -10.71 -20.26
N PHE A 42 -3.20 -11.83 -20.74
CA PHE A 42 -4.35 -12.56 -20.18
C PHE A 42 -3.94 -13.92 -19.62
N ASP A 43 -2.77 -13.98 -19.01
CA ASP A 43 -2.26 -15.18 -18.34
C ASP A 43 -2.41 -15.08 -16.81
N ALA A 44 -2.24 -16.21 -16.12
CA ALA A 44 -2.37 -16.28 -14.66
C ALA A 44 -1.38 -15.35 -13.93
N THR A 45 -0.18 -15.13 -14.49
CA THR A 45 0.80 -14.20 -13.88
C THR A 45 0.27 -12.76 -13.95
N ALA A 46 -0.33 -12.36 -15.08
CA ALA A 46 -0.94 -11.06 -15.25
C ALA A 46 -2.19 -10.87 -14.37
N ALA A 47 -3.03 -11.90 -14.24
CA ALA A 47 -4.19 -11.86 -13.35
C ALA A 47 -3.77 -11.67 -11.88
N ASN A 48 -2.81 -12.46 -11.41
CA ASN A 48 -2.29 -12.36 -10.04
C ASN A 48 -1.66 -10.99 -9.77
N ALA A 49 -0.86 -10.46 -10.71
CA ALA A 49 -0.27 -9.13 -10.57
C ALA A 49 -1.32 -8.01 -10.48
N ARG A 50 -2.39 -8.06 -11.28
CA ARG A 50 -3.50 -7.09 -11.18
C ARG A 50 -4.23 -7.19 -9.85
N GLN A 51 -4.43 -8.40 -9.34
CA GLN A 51 -5.00 -8.60 -8.01
C GLN A 51 -4.10 -7.98 -6.93
N THR A 52 -2.79 -8.22 -6.99
CA THR A 52 -1.84 -7.63 -6.05
C THR A 52 -1.78 -6.10 -6.16
N ALA A 53 -1.87 -5.54 -7.37
CA ALA A 53 -1.97 -4.09 -7.59
C ALA A 53 -3.22 -3.51 -6.92
N ALA A 54 -4.38 -4.17 -7.03
CA ALA A 54 -5.61 -3.76 -6.37
C ALA A 54 -5.48 -3.84 -4.83
N GLN A 55 -4.85 -4.88 -4.29
CA GLN A 55 -4.56 -4.98 -2.86
C GLN A 55 -3.61 -3.88 -2.37
N ALA A 56 -2.56 -3.56 -3.13
CA ALA A 56 -1.65 -2.46 -2.82
C ALA A 56 -2.39 -1.11 -2.82
N GLU A 57 -3.34 -0.89 -3.72
CA GLU A 57 -4.17 0.31 -3.73
C GLU A 57 -5.11 0.37 -2.51
N GLN A 58 -5.68 -0.76 -2.07
CA GLN A 58 -6.47 -0.83 -0.85
C GLN A 58 -5.63 -0.50 0.40
N LEU A 59 -4.41 -1.03 0.48
CA LEU A 59 -3.47 -0.69 1.56
C LEU A 59 -3.14 0.81 1.57
N HIS A 60 -2.92 1.41 0.40
CA HIS A 60 -2.71 2.85 0.27
C HIS A 60 -3.92 3.65 0.79
N LYS A 61 -5.14 3.30 0.36
CA LYS A 61 -6.39 3.93 0.82
C LYS A 61 -6.60 3.79 2.33
N ALA A 62 -6.10 2.71 2.93
CA ALA A 62 -6.12 2.47 4.37
C ALA A 62 -4.98 3.17 5.14
N GLY A 63 -4.14 3.99 4.49
CA GLY A 63 -3.01 4.67 5.12
C GLY A 63 -1.79 3.77 5.39
N LYS A 64 -1.82 2.50 4.96
CA LYS A 64 -0.74 1.53 5.13
C LYS A 64 0.29 1.66 4.00
N HIS A 65 0.98 2.80 3.96
CA HIS A 65 1.88 3.14 2.85
C HIS A 65 3.06 2.19 2.70
N ALA A 66 3.70 1.79 3.81
CA ALA A 66 4.82 0.84 3.77
C ALA A 66 4.41 -0.53 3.21
N ASP A 67 3.25 -1.05 3.64
CA ASP A 67 2.73 -2.34 3.16
C ASP A 67 2.36 -2.26 1.67
N SER A 68 1.73 -1.15 1.25
CA SER A 68 1.38 -0.91 -0.16
C SER A 68 2.62 -0.87 -1.06
N GLU A 69 3.63 -0.09 -0.66
CA GLU A 69 4.89 0.05 -1.40
C GLU A 69 5.65 -1.28 -1.49
N LYS A 70 5.77 -2.00 -0.37
CA LYS A 70 6.41 -3.31 -0.34
C LYS A 70 5.73 -4.29 -1.30
N LEU A 71 4.41 -4.42 -1.20
CA LEU A 71 3.63 -5.36 -1.99
C LEU A 71 3.75 -5.07 -3.50
N ALA A 72 3.66 -3.80 -3.90
CA ALA A 72 3.81 -3.41 -5.29
C ALA A 72 5.24 -3.62 -5.82
N THR A 73 6.26 -3.32 -5.01
CA THR A 73 7.67 -3.52 -5.36
C THR A 73 8.02 -4.99 -5.54
N GLU A 74 7.64 -5.84 -4.58
CA GLU A 74 7.86 -7.29 -4.67
C GLU A 74 7.18 -7.90 -5.91
N THR A 75 6.00 -7.39 -6.27
CA THR A 75 5.31 -7.81 -7.50
C THR A 75 6.08 -7.41 -8.75
N LEU A 76 6.60 -6.17 -8.82
CA LEU A 76 7.43 -5.71 -9.94
C LEU A 76 8.70 -6.53 -10.06
N GLU A 77 9.36 -6.84 -8.95
CA GLU A 77 10.53 -7.70 -8.93
C GLU A 77 10.21 -9.10 -9.46
N ALA A 78 9.11 -9.71 -9.02
CA ALA A 78 8.70 -11.03 -9.50
C ALA A 78 8.40 -11.03 -11.01
N LEU A 79 7.77 -9.96 -11.52
CA LEU A 79 7.52 -9.78 -12.95
C LEU A 79 8.80 -9.54 -13.75
N GLY A 80 9.82 -8.91 -13.16
CA GLY A 80 11.15 -8.71 -13.76
C GLY A 80 12.03 -9.97 -13.74
N LYS A 81 11.96 -10.76 -12.66
CA LYS A 81 12.70 -12.03 -12.50
C LYS A 81 12.23 -13.13 -13.45
N LYS A 82 11.00 -13.04 -13.99
CA LYS A 82 10.46 -14.00 -14.98
C LYS A 82 10.86 -13.70 -16.43
N LYS A 83 11.78 -12.76 -16.66
CA LYS A 83 12.28 -12.40 -17.99
C LYS A 83 13.68 -12.98 -18.24
N MET A 84 13.83 -14.29 -18.05
CA MET A 84 14.96 -15.12 -18.52
C MET A 84 14.44 -16.53 -18.77
#